data_AF-A0A955DGK5-F1
#
_entry.id   AF-A0A955DGK5-F1
#
_cell.length_a   1.000
_cell.length_b   1.000
_cell.length_c   1.000
_cell.angle_alpha   90.00
_cell.angle_beta   90.00
_cell.angle_gamma   90.00
#
_symmetry.space_group_name_H-M   'P 1'
#
loop_
_entity.id
_entity.type
_entity.pdbx_description
1 polymer ?
#
loop_
_entity_poly.entity_id
_entity_poly.type
_entity_poly.pdbx_seq_one_letter_code
_entity_poly.pdbx_strand_id
1 'polypeptide(L)'
;GTAVGLLIGLGIVSALAWQGVIGGILMGFSIGSLLGLRRDPARGWRGGLRRPPRWLLVANGAITALIVFGVRFGDRESWLLACVLAILSQYVFPLVSFSLSAAAAEWFRPRIHVYRQLAGYLRVMWVPIGAFAVGYLCIILVFATLAAALYRYDQAAFSGTDFTGQRSVIDDFFRFAVYNVLAPDYNTVAPASGLAHLLVTLQLVFSFGWAVVVFAAVMTHVQPQLDRIARAVLPHHDDDGRDA
;
A
#
# COMPACT_ATOMS: atom_id res chain seq x y z
N GLY A 1 2.84 12.38 49.60
CA GLY A 1 1.74 12.74 48.69
C GLY A 1 2.20 13.45 47.43
N THR A 2 3.16 14.38 47.52
CA THR A 2 3.60 15.26 46.42
C THR A 2 4.34 14.55 45.28
N ALA A 3 5.21 13.58 45.58
CA ALA A 3 5.97 12.85 44.56
C ALA A 3 5.08 11.97 43.64
N VAL A 4 4.04 11.34 44.19
CA VAL A 4 3.10 10.50 43.42
C VAL A 4 2.23 11.38 42.52
N GLY A 5 1.77 12.53 43.01
CA GLY A 5 1.03 13.51 42.20
C GLY A 5 1.86 14.08 41.04
N LEU A 6 3.16 14.32 41.28
CA LEU A 6 4.09 14.83 40.27
C LEU A 6 4.39 13.79 39.18
N LEU A 7 4.55 12.52 39.55
CA LEU A 7 4.71 11.41 38.60
C LEU A 7 3.46 11.16 37.74
N ILE A 8 2.27 11.20 38.36
CA ILE A 8 1.00 11.07 37.62
C ILE A 8 0.80 12.27 36.68
N GLY A 9 1.11 13.48 37.15
CA GLY A 9 1.06 14.70 36.35
C GLY A 9 2.00 14.64 35.14
N LEU A 10 3.26 14.23 35.33
CA LEU A 10 4.23 14.06 34.23
C LEU A 10 3.82 12.96 33.25
N GLY A 11 3.27 11.85 33.74
CA GLY A 11 2.75 10.75 32.91
C GLY A 11 1.59 11.17 32.02
N ILE A 12 0.62 11.91 32.58
CA ILE A 12 -0.55 12.38 31.82
C ILE A 12 -0.14 13.47 30.83
N VAL A 13 0.73 14.41 31.22
CA VAL A 13 1.20 15.49 30.34
C VAL A 13 2.03 14.92 29.17
N SER A 14 2.90 13.94 29.43
CA SER A 14 3.68 13.28 28.37
C SER A 14 2.80 12.46 27.41
N ALA A 15 1.80 11.73 27.93
CA ALA A 15 0.87 10.98 27.10
C ALA A 15 0.01 11.89 26.21
N LEU A 16 -0.50 12.99 26.75
CA LEU A 16 -1.27 13.99 26.00
C LEU A 16 -0.40 14.74 24.98
N ALA A 17 0.85 15.08 25.34
CA ALA A 17 1.79 15.70 24.42
C ALA A 17 2.11 14.79 23.24
N TRP A 18 2.30 13.49 23.49
CA TRP A 18 2.60 12.51 22.44
C TRP A 18 1.43 12.31 21.47
N GLN A 19 0.20 12.24 21.99
CA GLN A 19 -1.00 12.16 21.14
C GLN A 19 -1.21 13.45 20.33
N GLY A 20 -0.94 14.62 20.92
CA GLY A 20 -0.97 15.90 20.23
C GLY A 20 0.05 15.99 19.09
N VAL A 21 1.27 15.50 19.31
CA VAL A 21 2.31 15.44 18.26
C VAL A 21 1.91 14.51 17.13
N ILE A 22 1.45 13.29 17.42
CA ILE A 22 1.02 12.32 16.40
C ILE A 22 -0.18 12.88 15.60
N GLY A 23 -1.19 13.39 16.30
CA GLY A 23 -2.37 13.97 15.67
C GLY A 23 -2.02 15.18 14.80
N GLY A 24 -1.16 16.06 15.30
CA GLY A 24 -0.66 17.22 14.57
C GLY A 24 0.14 16.87 13.32
N ILE A 25 0.99 15.83 13.40
CA ILE A 25 1.75 15.33 12.25
C ILE A 25 0.81 14.73 11.20
N LEU A 26 -0.10 13.84 11.59
CA LEU A 26 -1.03 13.17 10.67
C LEU A 26 -1.98 14.16 10.01
N MET A 27 -2.53 15.10 10.77
CA MET A 27 -3.45 16.12 10.27
C MET A 27 -2.73 17.12 9.35
N GLY A 28 -1.55 17.60 9.76
CA GLY A 28 -0.71 18.49 8.94
C GLY A 28 -0.30 17.84 7.62
N PHE A 29 0.10 16.57 7.68
CA PHE A 29 0.48 15.77 6.51
C PHE A 29 -0.69 15.53 5.55
N SER A 30 -1.85 15.14 6.08
CA SER A 30 -3.05 14.85 5.27
C SER A 30 -3.59 16.10 4.59
N ILE A 31 -3.60 17.23 5.29
CA ILE A 31 -4.09 18.50 4.75
C ILE A 31 -3.09 19.07 3.73
N GLY A 32 -1.78 18.97 3.99
CA GLY A 32 -0.74 19.42 3.07
C GLY A 32 -0.74 18.63 1.76
N SER A 33 -0.86 17.31 1.84
CA SER A 33 -0.96 16.44 0.65
C SER A 33 -2.22 16.71 -0.17
N LEU A 34 -3.39 16.85 0.47
CA LEU A 34 -4.66 17.15 -0.23
C LEU A 34 -4.66 18.52 -0.90
N LEU A 35 -4.13 19.55 -0.23
CA LEU A 35 -4.06 20.91 -0.80
C LEU A 35 -2.98 21.03 -1.88
N GLY A 36 -1.88 20.30 -1.75
CA GLY A 36 -0.82 20.23 -2.77
C GLY A 36 -1.31 19.58 -4.07
N LEU A 37 -2.15 18.53 -3.98
CA LEU A 37 -2.68 17.81 -5.14
C LEU A 37 -3.80 18.56 -5.89
N ARG A 38 -4.57 19.43 -5.22
CA ARG A 38 -5.74 20.11 -5.82
C ARG A 38 -5.44 21.40 -6.58
N ARG A 39 -4.23 21.98 -6.54
CA ARG A 39 -4.00 23.34 -7.07
C ARG A 39 -3.48 23.38 -8.51
N ASP A 40 -4.00 24.32 -9.29
CA ASP A 40 -3.64 24.56 -10.68
C ASP A 40 -2.15 24.88 -10.88
N PRO A 41 -1.47 24.26 -11.87
CA PRO A 41 -0.05 24.48 -12.16
C PRO A 41 0.24 25.89 -12.71
N ALA A 42 -0.77 26.61 -13.20
CA ALA A 42 -0.60 27.92 -13.82
C ALA A 42 -0.25 29.03 -12.82
N ARG A 43 -0.51 28.84 -11.52
CA ARG A 43 -0.12 29.79 -10.46
C ARG A 43 1.14 29.26 -9.78
N GLY A 44 2.27 29.47 -10.44
CA GLY A 44 3.59 29.06 -9.95
C GLY A 44 3.93 29.53 -8.53
N TRP A 45 5.06 29.03 -8.05
CA TRP A 45 5.56 29.02 -6.67
C TRP A 45 5.48 30.34 -5.87
N ARG A 46 5.36 31.50 -6.51
CA ARG A 46 5.39 32.82 -5.86
C ARG A 46 4.10 33.18 -5.11
N GLY A 47 3.00 32.44 -5.28
CA GLY A 47 1.66 32.95 -4.95
C GLY A 47 1.07 32.69 -3.56
N GLY A 48 1.42 31.63 -2.80
CA GLY A 48 0.59 31.40 -1.60
C GLY A 48 0.75 30.15 -0.75
N LEU A 49 1.84 29.37 -0.84
CA LEU A 49 2.04 28.26 0.09
C LEU A 49 2.56 28.67 1.48
N ARG A 50 2.89 29.95 1.70
CA ARG A 50 3.47 30.38 2.99
C ARG A 50 2.49 30.40 4.16
N ARG A 51 1.18 30.21 3.95
CA ARG A 51 0.21 30.38 5.03
C ARG A 51 -0.72 29.17 5.14
N PRO A 52 -0.65 28.40 6.24
CA PRO A 52 -1.67 27.40 6.52
C PRO A 52 -3.04 28.09 6.55
N PRO A 53 -4.13 27.38 6.19
CA PRO A 53 -5.44 27.99 6.16
C PRO A 53 -5.82 28.48 7.56
N ARG A 54 -6.35 29.71 7.64
CA ARG A 54 -6.55 30.42 8.93
C ARG A 54 -7.39 29.62 9.92
N TRP A 55 -8.35 28.82 9.46
CA TRP A 55 -9.19 27.99 10.32
C TRP A 55 -8.40 26.89 11.06
N LEU A 56 -7.31 26.37 10.48
CA LEU A 56 -6.42 25.39 11.10
C LEU A 56 -5.64 26.01 12.26
N LEU A 57 -5.21 27.27 12.09
CA LEU A 57 -4.56 28.05 13.16
C LEU A 57 -5.56 28.36 14.28
N VAL A 58 -6.81 28.71 13.95
CA VAL A 58 -7.86 28.98 14.93
C VAL A 58 -8.25 27.72 15.72
N ALA A 59 -8.41 26.59 15.04
CA ALA A 59 -8.74 25.32 15.69
C ALA A 59 -7.63 24.84 16.65
N ASN A 60 -6.36 24.93 16.22
CA ASN A 60 -5.23 24.61 17.10
C ASN A 60 -5.12 25.59 18.27
N GLY A 61 -5.40 26.88 18.06
CA GLY A 61 -5.42 27.86 19.14
C GLY A 61 -6.48 27.62 20.21
N ALA A 62 -7.67 27.17 19.81
CA ALA A 62 -8.70 26.80 20.78
C ALA A 62 -8.27 25.60 21.65
N ILE A 63 -7.64 24.59 21.04
CA ILE A 63 -7.14 23.39 21.75
C ILE A 63 -5.99 23.74 22.69
N THR A 64 -5.02 24.54 22.24
CA THR A 64 -3.92 25.01 23.11
C THR A 64 -4.44 25.82 24.29
N ALA A 65 -5.41 26.72 24.07
CA ALA A 65 -6.01 27.50 25.15
C ALA A 65 -6.70 26.61 26.20
N LEU A 66 -7.36 25.53 25.77
CA LEU A 66 -8.02 24.57 26.65
C LEU A 66 -7.01 23.74 27.46
N ILE A 67 -5.89 23.33 26.85
CA ILE A 67 -4.80 22.63 27.53
C ILE A 67 -4.12 23.55 28.56
N VAL A 68 -3.81 24.80 28.17
CA VAL A 68 -3.21 25.81 29.07
C VAL A 68 -4.14 26.11 30.25
N PHE A 69 -5.45 26.19 30.01
CA PHE A 69 -6.46 26.37 31.06
C PHE A 69 -6.50 25.17 32.03
N GLY A 70 -6.44 23.94 31.52
CA GLY A 70 -6.41 22.72 32.35
C GLY A 70 -5.14 22.58 33.20
N VAL A 71 -4.00 23.02 32.69
CA VAL A 71 -2.69 22.95 33.39
C VAL A 71 -2.57 24.01 34.51
N ARG A 72 -3.40 25.06 34.50
CA ARG A 72 -3.37 26.14 35.51
C ARG A 72 -3.67 25.68 36.94
N PHE A 73 -4.17 24.45 37.12
CA PHE A 73 -4.39 23.82 38.43
C PHE A 73 -3.16 23.08 38.98
N GLY A 74 -2.03 23.07 38.27
CA GLY A 74 -0.77 22.46 38.69
C GLY A 74 0.23 23.43 39.34
N ASP A 75 1.40 22.90 39.70
CA ASP A 75 2.46 23.63 40.40
C ASP A 75 3.08 24.77 39.55
N ARG A 76 3.44 25.89 40.21
CA ARG A 76 3.73 27.19 39.58
C ARG A 76 5.06 27.25 38.80
N GLU A 77 5.92 26.26 38.91
CA GLU A 77 7.15 26.18 38.09
C GLU A 77 6.98 25.27 36.86
N SER A 78 6.12 24.25 36.95
CA SER A 78 5.92 23.26 35.88
C SER A 78 4.97 23.74 34.77
N TRP A 79 4.08 24.70 35.04
CA TRP A 79 3.11 25.20 34.06
C TRP A 79 3.77 25.96 32.89
N LEU A 80 4.85 26.70 33.11
CA LEU A 80 5.54 27.45 32.03
C LEU A 80 6.15 26.50 31.00
N LEU A 81 6.85 25.47 31.47
CA LEU A 81 7.44 24.43 30.61
C LEU A 81 6.35 23.66 29.86
N ALA A 82 5.26 23.31 30.54
CA ALA A 82 4.11 22.64 29.91
C ALA A 82 3.45 23.52 28.83
N CYS A 83 3.32 24.84 29.06
CA CYS A 83 2.78 25.77 28.06
C CYS A 83 3.70 25.89 26.84
N VAL A 84 5.01 26.00 27.04
CA VAL A 84 5.98 26.09 25.93
C VAL A 84 5.98 24.80 25.12
N LEU A 85 6.00 23.64 25.78
CA LEU A 85 5.94 22.34 25.10
C LEU A 85 4.61 22.14 24.35
N ALA A 86 3.48 22.56 24.91
CA ALA A 86 2.18 22.49 24.26
C ALA A 86 2.08 23.43 23.04
N ILE A 87 2.68 24.63 23.12
CA ILE A 87 2.72 25.56 21.98
C ILE A 87 3.64 25.00 20.87
N LEU A 88 4.82 24.49 21.24
CA LEU A 88 5.74 23.89 20.27
C LEU A 88 5.12 22.66 19.58
N SER A 89 4.51 21.76 20.35
CA SER A 89 3.86 20.56 19.81
C SER A 89 2.67 20.90 18.90
N GLN A 90 1.84 21.88 19.27
CA GLN A 90 0.60 22.17 18.56
C GLN A 90 0.78 23.07 17.32
N TYR A 91 1.86 23.86 17.26
CA TYR A 91 2.07 24.81 16.15
C TYR A 91 3.26 24.48 15.28
N VAL A 92 4.40 24.10 15.87
CA VAL A 92 5.63 23.89 15.09
C VAL A 92 5.56 22.57 14.33
N PHE A 93 5.17 21.47 15.00
CA PHE A 93 5.12 20.15 14.37
C PHE A 93 4.11 20.07 13.21
N PRO A 94 2.86 20.57 13.33
CA PRO A 94 1.92 20.53 12.22
C PRO A 94 2.37 21.41 11.06
N LEU A 95 3.02 22.55 11.34
CA LEU A 95 3.51 23.45 10.30
C LEU A 95 4.70 22.85 9.53
N VAL A 96 5.63 22.21 10.23
CA VAL A 96 6.74 21.48 9.62
C VAL A 96 6.21 20.29 8.81
N SER A 97 5.29 19.50 9.37
CA SER A 97 4.65 18.36 8.68
C SER A 97 3.86 18.81 7.43
N PHE A 98 3.12 19.92 7.52
CA PHE A 98 2.42 20.52 6.39
C PHE A 98 3.39 20.96 5.30
N SER A 99 4.48 21.63 5.67
CA SER A 99 5.47 22.11 4.71
C SER A 99 6.20 20.96 4.02
N LEU A 100 6.54 19.92 4.79
CA LEU A 100 7.20 18.71 4.29
C LEU A 100 6.29 17.92 3.35
N SER A 101 5.02 17.74 3.70
CA SER A 101 4.04 17.04 2.87
C SER A 101 3.66 17.82 1.61
N ALA A 102 3.60 19.16 1.68
CA ALA A 102 3.39 20.00 0.51
C ALA A 102 4.59 19.93 -0.46
N ALA A 103 5.81 20.01 0.06
CA ALA A 103 7.03 19.86 -0.73
C ALA A 103 7.14 18.45 -1.35
N ALA A 104 6.81 17.40 -0.57
CA ALA A 104 6.75 16.04 -1.07
C ALA A 104 5.69 15.89 -2.17
N ALA A 105 4.48 16.43 -1.99
CA ALA A 105 3.41 16.37 -2.99
C ALA A 105 3.81 17.07 -4.30
N GLU A 106 4.48 18.22 -4.22
CA GLU A 106 5.01 18.92 -5.40
C GLU A 106 6.13 18.13 -6.08
N TRP A 107 7.02 17.50 -5.32
CA TRP A 107 8.07 16.63 -5.86
C TRP A 107 7.51 15.35 -6.51
N PHE A 108 6.45 14.77 -5.95
CA PHE A 108 5.77 13.61 -6.52
C PHE A 108 4.88 13.96 -7.71
N ARG A 109 4.36 15.18 -7.79
CA ARG A 109 3.45 15.61 -8.86
C ARG A 109 3.96 15.37 -10.29
N PRO A 110 5.20 15.74 -10.67
CA PRO A 110 5.70 15.44 -12.01
C PRO A 110 5.79 13.92 -12.26
N ARG A 111 6.15 13.13 -11.24
CA ARG A 111 6.20 11.66 -11.35
C ARG A 111 4.79 11.07 -11.49
N ILE A 112 3.81 11.58 -10.76
CA ILE A 112 2.41 11.15 -10.85
C ILE A 112 1.82 11.45 -12.23
N HIS A 113 2.24 12.53 -12.89
CA HIS A 113 1.76 12.82 -14.25
C HIS A 113 2.21 11.75 -15.26
N VAL A 114 3.44 11.25 -15.12
CA VAL A 114 3.96 10.09 -15.87
C VAL A 114 3.16 8.82 -15.52
N TYR A 115 2.92 8.57 -14.22
CA TYR A 115 2.10 7.44 -13.80
C TYR A 115 0.64 7.52 -14.25
N ARG A 116 0.08 8.71 -14.47
CA ARG A 116 -1.29 8.88 -14.98
C ARG A 116 -1.39 8.48 -16.44
N GLN A 117 -0.35 8.72 -17.24
CA GLN A 117 -0.25 8.16 -18.59
C GLN A 117 -0.10 6.63 -18.52
N LEU A 118 0.73 6.13 -17.59
CA LEU A 118 0.90 4.69 -17.34
C LEU A 118 -0.38 4.02 -16.81
N ALA A 119 -1.23 4.74 -16.08
CA ALA A 119 -2.50 4.24 -15.55
C ALA A 119 -3.49 3.92 -16.67
N GLY A 120 -3.42 4.63 -17.80
CA GLY A 120 -4.17 4.30 -19.01
C GLY A 120 -3.78 2.92 -19.56
N TYR A 121 -2.48 2.64 -19.64
CA TYR A 121 -1.95 1.33 -20.02
C TYR A 121 -2.27 0.25 -18.97
N LEU A 122 -2.11 0.55 -17.68
CA LEU A 122 -2.41 -0.38 -16.60
C LEU A 122 -3.90 -0.76 -16.59
N ARG A 123 -4.80 0.17 -16.91
CA ARG A 123 -6.25 -0.09 -17.02
C ARG A 123 -6.62 -0.93 -18.23
N VAL A 124 -5.76 -1.03 -19.23
CA VAL A 124 -5.95 -1.97 -20.34
C VAL A 124 -5.35 -3.33 -19.98
N MET A 125 -4.21 -3.33 -19.29
CA MET A 125 -3.52 -4.55 -18.85
C MET A 125 -4.15 -5.24 -17.63
N TRP A 126 -4.94 -4.56 -16.81
CA TRP A 126 -5.49 -5.20 -15.59
C TRP A 126 -6.47 -6.32 -15.90
N VAL A 127 -7.18 -6.27 -17.05
CA VAL A 127 -8.10 -7.34 -17.46
C VAL A 127 -7.34 -8.64 -17.73
N PRO A 128 -6.30 -8.69 -18.58
CA PRO A 128 -5.51 -9.91 -18.75
C PRO A 128 -4.76 -10.31 -17.49
N ILE A 129 -4.23 -9.37 -16.70
CA ILE A 129 -3.58 -9.69 -15.41
C ILE A 129 -4.59 -10.30 -14.42
N GLY A 130 -5.81 -9.78 -14.38
CA GLY A 130 -6.89 -10.31 -13.54
C GLY A 130 -7.33 -11.69 -14.00
N ALA A 131 -7.53 -11.89 -15.30
CA ALA A 131 -7.84 -13.20 -15.88
C ALA A 131 -6.73 -14.23 -15.57
N PHE A 132 -5.47 -13.84 -15.72
CA PHE A 132 -4.31 -14.64 -15.35
C PHE A 132 -4.38 -15.11 -13.90
N ALA A 133 -4.53 -14.16 -12.97
CA ALA A 133 -4.58 -14.42 -11.54
C ALA A 133 -5.77 -15.31 -11.15
N VAL A 134 -6.96 -15.06 -11.71
CA VAL A 134 -8.16 -15.86 -11.47
C VAL A 134 -7.98 -17.29 -11.98
N GLY A 135 -7.41 -17.48 -13.18
CA GLY A 135 -7.18 -18.81 -13.73
C GLY A 135 -6.20 -19.63 -12.89
N TYR A 136 -5.09 -19.02 -12.44
CA TYR A 136 -4.18 -19.68 -11.50
C TYR A 136 -4.83 -20.02 -10.17
N LEU A 137 -5.63 -19.09 -9.62
CA LEU A 137 -6.35 -19.34 -8.38
C LEU A 137 -7.31 -20.53 -8.52
N CYS A 138 -8.02 -20.64 -9.66
CA CYS A 138 -8.86 -21.79 -9.96
C CYS A 138 -8.08 -23.11 -10.02
N ILE A 139 -6.94 -23.12 -10.73
CA ILE A 139 -6.06 -24.31 -10.79
C ILE A 139 -5.60 -24.69 -9.38
N ILE A 140 -5.09 -23.74 -8.61
CA ILE A 140 -4.63 -23.96 -7.23
C ILE A 140 -5.75 -24.54 -6.38
N LEU A 141 -6.96 -23.96 -6.42
CA LEU A 141 -8.10 -24.44 -5.62
C LEU A 141 -8.52 -25.86 -6.00
N VAL A 142 -8.60 -26.17 -7.30
CA VAL A 142 -8.96 -27.51 -7.77
C VAL A 142 -7.92 -28.53 -7.34
N PHE A 143 -6.63 -28.26 -7.56
CA PHE A 143 -5.59 -29.22 -7.21
C PHE A 143 -5.35 -29.34 -5.70
N ALA A 144 -5.51 -28.25 -4.94
CA ALA A 144 -5.47 -28.29 -3.47
C ALA A 144 -6.60 -29.15 -2.90
N THR A 145 -7.83 -29.00 -3.42
CA THR A 145 -8.97 -29.81 -2.96
C THR A 145 -8.85 -31.27 -3.36
N LEU A 146 -8.35 -31.57 -4.56
CA LEU A 146 -8.04 -32.94 -4.98
C LEU A 146 -6.92 -33.56 -4.14
N ALA A 147 -5.85 -32.83 -3.82
CA ALA A 147 -4.77 -33.31 -2.97
C ALA A 147 -5.24 -33.59 -1.55
N ALA A 148 -6.06 -32.68 -0.98
CA ALA A 148 -6.67 -32.89 0.32
C ALA A 148 -7.63 -34.08 0.33
N ALA A 149 -8.43 -34.28 -0.72
CA ALA A 149 -9.29 -35.45 -0.87
C ALA A 149 -8.48 -36.74 -0.98
N LEU A 150 -7.40 -36.75 -1.74
CA LEU A 150 -6.49 -37.88 -1.89
C LEU A 150 -5.82 -38.23 -0.55
N TYR A 151 -5.35 -37.24 0.20
CA TYR A 151 -4.77 -37.46 1.53
C TYR A 151 -5.78 -38.01 2.54
N ARG A 152 -7.04 -37.58 2.48
CA ARG A 152 -8.11 -38.15 3.32
C ARG A 152 -8.43 -39.59 2.97
N TYR A 153 -8.21 -40.00 1.72
CA TYR A 153 -8.41 -41.37 1.28
C TYR A 153 -7.21 -42.26 1.60
N ASP A 154 -6.00 -41.75 1.36
CA ASP A 154 -4.73 -42.43 1.62
C ASP A 154 -3.74 -41.44 2.25
N GLN A 155 -3.53 -41.57 3.56
CA GLN A 155 -2.59 -40.73 4.30
C GLN A 155 -1.13 -40.97 3.90
N ALA A 156 -0.81 -42.12 3.30
CA ALA A 156 0.52 -42.42 2.78
C ALA A 156 0.76 -41.77 1.40
N ALA A 157 -0.25 -41.12 0.80
CA ALA A 157 -0.10 -40.51 -0.51
C ALA A 157 0.87 -39.32 -0.52
N PHE A 158 0.99 -38.62 0.60
CA PHE A 158 1.89 -37.48 0.80
C PHE A 158 2.75 -37.70 2.04
N SER A 159 4.02 -37.32 1.96
CA SER A 159 4.96 -37.32 3.07
C SER A 159 5.31 -35.88 3.47
N GLY A 160 5.74 -35.69 4.71
CA GLY A 160 6.08 -34.38 5.24
C GLY A 160 4.96 -33.76 6.08
N THR A 161 5.35 -33.32 7.28
CA THR A 161 4.56 -32.80 8.40
C THR A 161 3.31 -33.58 8.79
N ASP A 162 3.27 -33.98 10.05
CA ASP A 162 2.07 -34.48 10.71
C ASP A 162 0.97 -33.41 10.63
N PHE A 163 -0.03 -33.61 9.77
CA PHE A 163 -1.24 -32.76 9.69
C PHE A 163 -2.15 -32.89 10.94
N THR A 164 -1.60 -33.40 12.04
CA THR A 164 -2.25 -33.61 13.35
C THR A 164 -2.19 -32.37 14.24
N GLY A 165 -1.45 -31.33 13.85
CA GLY A 165 -1.40 -30.04 14.55
C GLY A 165 -2.65 -29.18 14.32
N GLN A 166 -2.82 -28.11 15.10
CA GLN A 166 -3.94 -27.14 15.08
C GLN A 166 -4.20 -26.43 13.71
N ARG A 167 -3.44 -26.76 12.66
CA ARG A 167 -3.63 -26.20 11.31
C ARG A 167 -4.62 -27.02 10.51
N SER A 168 -5.45 -26.34 9.72
CA SER A 168 -6.39 -27.03 8.83
C SER A 168 -5.61 -27.71 7.71
N VAL A 169 -5.83 -29.02 7.52
CA VAL A 169 -5.33 -29.83 6.39
C VAL A 169 -5.51 -29.10 5.04
N ILE A 170 -6.60 -28.34 4.90
CA ILE A 170 -6.90 -27.59 3.68
C ILE A 170 -5.92 -26.42 3.45
N ASP A 171 -5.47 -25.72 4.50
CA ASP A 171 -4.50 -24.62 4.38
C ASP A 171 -3.14 -25.14 3.91
N ASP A 172 -2.69 -26.29 4.43
CA ASP A 172 -1.41 -26.86 4.04
C ASP A 172 -1.42 -27.37 2.59
N PHE A 173 -2.50 -28.00 2.13
CA PHE A 173 -2.64 -28.38 0.71
C PHE A 173 -2.83 -27.19 -0.23
N PHE A 174 -3.48 -26.11 0.24
CA PHE A 174 -3.57 -24.87 -0.53
C PHE A 174 -2.18 -24.24 -0.72
N ARG A 175 -1.38 -24.16 0.35
CA ARG A 175 0.01 -23.67 0.26
C ARG A 175 0.83 -24.57 -0.64
N PHE A 176 0.81 -25.89 -0.42
CA PHE A 176 1.48 -26.84 -1.29
C PHE A 176 1.15 -26.59 -2.77
N ALA A 177 -0.13 -26.44 -3.10
CA ALA A 177 -0.56 -26.14 -4.46
C ALA A 177 -0.04 -24.78 -4.97
N VAL A 178 -0.04 -23.73 -4.14
CA VAL A 178 0.54 -22.40 -4.49
C VAL A 178 2.03 -22.51 -4.79
N TYR A 179 2.81 -23.13 -3.90
CA TYR A 179 4.26 -23.27 -4.06
C TYR A 179 4.61 -24.15 -5.26
N ASN A 180 3.84 -25.22 -5.49
CA ASN A 180 4.03 -26.10 -6.65
C ASN A 180 3.81 -25.36 -7.98
N VAL A 181 2.83 -24.45 -8.03
CA VAL A 181 2.53 -23.65 -9.23
C VAL A 181 3.57 -22.56 -9.48
N LEU A 182 4.04 -21.90 -8.42
CA LEU A 182 4.98 -20.79 -8.53
C LEU A 182 6.43 -21.26 -8.74
N ALA A 183 6.70 -22.57 -8.56
CA ALA A 183 8.01 -23.19 -8.50
C ALA A 183 8.99 -22.81 -7.35
N PRO A 184 8.63 -22.10 -6.25
CA PRO A 184 9.46 -22.11 -5.05
C PRO A 184 9.44 -23.48 -4.40
N ASP A 185 10.63 -23.97 -4.05
CA ASP A 185 10.81 -25.24 -3.35
C ASP A 185 10.12 -25.22 -1.98
N TYR A 186 9.12 -26.09 -1.81
CA TYR A 186 8.33 -26.20 -0.58
C TYR A 186 8.60 -27.54 0.09
N ASN A 187 9.67 -27.57 0.89
CA ASN A 187 10.21 -28.78 1.51
C ASN A 187 9.34 -29.39 2.63
N THR A 188 8.09 -28.96 2.82
CA THR A 188 7.26 -29.47 3.94
C THR A 188 6.25 -30.55 3.53
N VAL A 189 5.84 -30.61 2.27
CA VAL A 189 4.90 -31.62 1.76
C VAL A 189 5.43 -32.15 0.43
N ALA A 190 5.60 -33.45 0.32
CA ALA A 190 6.11 -34.14 -0.86
C ALA A 190 5.15 -35.25 -1.30
N PRO A 191 4.95 -35.47 -2.62
CA PRO A 191 4.21 -36.62 -3.10
C PRO A 191 4.99 -37.91 -2.81
N ALA A 192 4.32 -38.92 -2.25
CA ALA A 192 4.93 -40.23 -1.95
C ALA A 192 4.32 -41.36 -2.79
N SER A 193 3.02 -41.29 -3.10
CA SER A 193 2.33 -42.27 -3.96
C SER A 193 2.38 -41.91 -5.44
N GLY A 194 2.20 -42.90 -6.32
CA GLY A 194 2.08 -42.67 -7.77
C GLY A 194 0.91 -41.76 -8.16
N LEU A 195 -0.21 -41.83 -7.43
CA LEU A 195 -1.35 -40.94 -7.66
C LEU A 195 -1.05 -39.49 -7.26
N ALA A 196 -0.32 -39.27 -6.15
CA ALA A 196 0.11 -37.94 -5.74
C ALA A 196 1.08 -37.32 -6.76
N HIS A 197 2.03 -38.11 -7.27
CA HIS A 197 2.93 -37.67 -8.34
C HIS A 197 2.16 -37.28 -9.61
N LEU A 198 1.21 -38.11 -10.05
CA LEU A 198 0.38 -37.82 -11.21
C LEU A 198 -0.44 -36.54 -11.02
N LEU A 199 -1.00 -36.33 -9.82
CA LEU A 199 -1.74 -35.11 -9.50
C LEU A 199 -0.87 -33.86 -9.58
N VAL A 200 0.35 -33.92 -9.02
CA VAL A 200 1.35 -32.85 -9.09
C VAL A 200 1.79 -32.58 -10.54
N THR A 201 2.04 -33.62 -11.32
CA THR A 201 2.39 -33.48 -12.74
C THR A 201 1.27 -32.84 -13.54
N LEU A 202 0.02 -33.27 -13.34
CA LEU A 202 -1.14 -32.65 -13.98
C LEU A 202 -1.26 -31.18 -13.59
N GLN A 203 -1.09 -30.85 -12.31
CA GLN A 203 -1.12 -29.46 -11.85
C GLN A 203 -0.09 -28.60 -12.60
N LEU A 204 1.14 -29.10 -12.77
CA LEU A 204 2.19 -28.41 -13.53
C LEU A 204 1.84 -28.25 -15.01
N VAL A 205 1.30 -29.29 -15.66
CA VAL A 205 0.88 -29.22 -17.07
C VAL A 205 -0.24 -28.19 -17.26
N PHE A 206 -1.26 -28.20 -16.40
CA PHE A 206 -2.35 -27.22 -16.45
C PHE A 206 -1.84 -25.80 -16.17
N SER A 207 -0.94 -25.63 -15.21
CA SER A 207 -0.33 -24.35 -14.87
C SER A 207 0.51 -23.77 -16.01
N PHE A 208 1.31 -24.62 -16.66
CA PHE A 208 2.10 -24.23 -17.82
C PHE A 208 1.21 -23.95 -19.03
N GLY A 209 0.23 -24.80 -19.31
CA GLY A 209 -0.74 -24.61 -20.38
C GLY A 209 -1.52 -23.30 -20.23
N TRP A 210 -1.94 -22.97 -19.01
CA TRP A 210 -2.61 -21.70 -18.71
C TRP A 210 -1.69 -20.50 -18.96
N ALA A 211 -0.42 -20.56 -18.54
CA ALA A 211 0.57 -19.51 -18.82
C ALA A 211 0.69 -19.25 -20.32
N VAL A 212 0.80 -20.32 -21.13
CA VAL A 212 0.92 -20.23 -22.59
C VAL A 212 -0.33 -19.61 -23.22
N VAL A 213 -1.53 -20.04 -22.80
CA VAL A 213 -2.81 -19.50 -23.30
C VAL A 213 -2.93 -18.02 -22.97
N VAL A 214 -2.63 -17.61 -21.74
CA VAL A 214 -2.69 -16.19 -21.37
C VAL A 214 -1.64 -15.39 -22.11
N PHE A 215 -0.41 -15.91 -22.26
CA PHE A 215 0.64 -15.22 -23.01
C PHE A 215 0.23 -15.02 -24.48
N ALA A 216 -0.33 -16.04 -25.13
CA ALA A 216 -0.86 -15.95 -26.48
C ALA A 216 -2.02 -14.94 -26.59
N ALA A 217 -2.95 -14.96 -25.63
CA ALA A 217 -4.05 -14.01 -25.56
C ALA A 217 -3.56 -12.56 -25.36
N VAL A 218 -2.57 -12.35 -24.48
CA VAL A 218 -1.94 -11.04 -24.25
C VAL A 218 -1.24 -10.55 -25.51
N MET A 219 -0.44 -11.40 -26.16
CA MET A 219 0.26 -11.01 -27.40
C MET A 219 -0.72 -10.63 -28.51
N THR A 220 -1.81 -11.38 -28.67
CA THR A 220 -2.84 -11.06 -29.68
C THR A 220 -3.65 -9.81 -29.35
N HIS A 221 -3.91 -9.50 -28.07
CA HIS A 221 -4.72 -8.34 -27.69
C HIS A 221 -3.92 -7.04 -27.52
N VAL A 222 -2.71 -7.11 -26.95
CA VAL A 222 -1.91 -5.95 -26.56
C VAL A 222 -1.09 -5.39 -27.72
N GLN A 223 -0.57 -6.26 -28.60
CA GLN A 223 0.23 -5.84 -29.76
C GLN A 223 -0.48 -4.81 -30.67
N PRO A 224 -1.75 -5.01 -31.10
CA PRO A 224 -2.43 -4.00 -31.93
C PRO A 224 -2.74 -2.69 -31.19
N GLN A 225 -2.84 -2.71 -29.86
CA GLN A 225 -3.08 -1.51 -29.07
C GLN A 225 -1.80 -0.71 -28.85
N LEU A 226 -0.67 -1.38 -28.64
CA LEU A 226 0.66 -0.74 -28.60
C LEU A 226 1.00 -0.10 -29.95
N ASP A 227 0.73 -0.78 -31.06
CA ASP A 227 0.96 -0.23 -32.41
C ASP A 227 0.11 1.01 -32.71
N ARG A 228 -1.10 1.08 -32.16
CA ARG A 228 -1.97 2.27 -32.28
C ARG A 228 -1.43 3.44 -31.48
N ILE A 229 -0.94 3.20 -30.25
CA ILE A 229 -0.42 4.28 -29.42
C ILE A 229 0.95 4.76 -29.92
N ALA A 230 1.81 3.86 -30.39
CA ALA A 230 3.08 4.21 -31.03
C ALA A 230 2.87 5.10 -32.27
N ARG A 231 1.88 4.78 -33.11
CA ARG A 231 1.50 5.61 -34.26
C ARG A 231 0.87 6.94 -33.90
N ALA A 232 0.14 7.02 -32.78
CA ALA A 232 -0.46 8.28 -32.33
C ALA A 232 0.57 9.26 -31.71
N VAL A 233 1.71 8.76 -31.23
CA VAL A 233 2.77 9.56 -30.57
C VAL A 233 3.84 10.04 -31.57
N LEU A 234 3.96 9.41 -32.74
CA LEU A 234 4.82 9.85 -33.85
C LEU A 234 3.97 10.51 -34.95
N PRO A 235 3.54 11.78 -34.78
CA PRO A 235 2.97 12.52 -35.90
C PRO A 235 4.06 12.73 -36.97
N HIS A 236 3.68 12.51 -38.23
CA HIS A 236 4.45 12.68 -39.45
C HIS A 236 5.63 13.66 -39.34
N HIS A 237 6.84 13.12 -39.36
CA HIS A 237 8.06 13.87 -39.71
C HIS A 237 8.44 13.62 -41.19
N ASP A 238 7.47 13.25 -42.01
CA ASP A 238 7.67 12.82 -43.42
C ASP A 238 7.12 13.82 -44.45
N ASP A 239 6.67 15.02 -44.07
CA ASP A 239 6.11 16.01 -45.01
C ASP A 239 7.06 17.15 -45.42
N ASP A 240 8.35 17.11 -45.05
CA ASP A 240 9.33 18.18 -45.39
C ASP A 240 10.21 17.87 -46.62
N GLY A 241 9.86 16.85 -47.41
CA GLY A 241 10.73 16.33 -48.48
C GLY A 241 10.26 16.53 -49.93
N ARG A 242 9.11 17.17 -50.19
CA ARG A 242 8.59 17.38 -51.55
C ARG A 242 8.25 18.83 -51.81
N ASP A 243 9.26 19.69 -51.77
CA ASP A 243 9.26 20.98 -52.45
C ASP A 243 10.74 21.42 -52.64
N ALA A 244 11.45 20.73 -53.54
CA ALA A 244 12.72 21.19 -54.10
C ALA A 244 12.93 20.62 -55.50
#